data_AF-A0A7C1NWI4-F1
#
_entry.id   AF-A0A7C1NWI4-F1
#
_cell.length_a   1.000
_cell.length_b   1.000
_cell.length_c   1.000
_cell.angle_alpha   90.00
_cell.angle_beta   90.00
_cell.angle_gamma   90.00
#
_symmetry.space_group_name_H-M   'P 1'
#
loop_
_entity.id
_entity.type
_entity.pdbx_description
1 polymer ?
#
loop_
_entity_poly.entity_id
_entity_poly.type
_entity_poly.pdbx_seq_one_letter_code
_entity_poly.pdbx_strand_id
1 'polypeptide(L)'
;MTEQPTIIIPYPGPSRAPDVQDIFIYLRPESNGVRVEGPLLKSIRDYPAPKDSLKIIYMANIPGSFLIKHRIIEEHNSLKVRFAVHGRDLFTSAMRRAFEDYFQIPFSEADIIGSFEALKRLNYTYEELFHLWLREKDLFNIHGQTVKRFKDIFIVNYDIPALLHKNNNQTNIFVIILRSFLPYSENHKIMDLTGKTLSEQGLLAEHMPLSYILHYSKGPFEQILDGLGYAYTREEKHSALSSLSFFAYLLEKGCIREDILDAIQNPIMNFSTESGIVEKNLLNFTAEKSFKEAYQLFESRI
;
A
#
# COMPACT_ATOMS: atom_id res chain seq x y z
N MET A 1 6.54 -23.69 -15.98
CA MET A 1 5.46 -24.04 -15.02
C MET A 1 5.37 -22.91 -14.02
N THR A 2 4.16 -22.48 -13.64
CA THR A 2 4.00 -21.45 -12.59
C THR A 2 4.25 -22.11 -11.24
N GLU A 3 5.16 -21.53 -10.44
CA GLU A 3 5.38 -21.96 -9.06
C GLU A 3 4.23 -21.49 -8.18
N GLN A 4 3.97 -22.21 -7.08
CA GLN A 4 2.81 -21.97 -6.22
C GLN A 4 3.20 -21.30 -4.91
N PRO A 5 2.29 -20.49 -4.30
CA PRO A 5 2.51 -19.92 -2.99
C PRO A 5 2.79 -21.01 -1.96
N THR A 6 3.87 -20.84 -1.20
CA THR A 6 4.16 -21.72 -0.06
C THR A 6 3.52 -21.14 1.19
N ILE A 7 2.39 -21.71 1.60
CA ILE A 7 1.66 -21.30 2.81
C ILE A 7 2.25 -22.01 4.04
N ILE A 8 3.01 -21.28 4.84
CA ILE A 8 3.68 -21.79 6.05
C ILE A 8 2.71 -21.79 7.23
N ILE A 9 2.00 -20.68 7.44
CA ILE A 9 0.93 -20.56 8.43
C ILE A 9 -0.34 -20.18 7.66
N PRO A 10 -1.38 -21.04 7.62
CA PRO A 10 -2.63 -20.72 6.95
C PRO A 10 -3.42 -19.70 7.76
N TYR A 11 -4.11 -18.81 7.05
CA TYR A 11 -4.94 -17.78 7.67
C TYR A 11 -6.15 -18.42 8.37
N PRO A 12 -6.36 -18.20 9.68
CA PRO A 12 -7.41 -18.88 10.46
C PRO A 12 -8.81 -18.28 10.25
N GLY A 13 -8.92 -17.21 9.45
CA GLY A 13 -10.15 -16.43 9.30
C GLY A 13 -10.24 -15.25 10.28
N PRO A 14 -11.40 -14.56 10.29
CA PRO A 14 -11.53 -13.24 10.89
C PRO A 14 -11.56 -13.35 12.42
N SER A 15 -11.09 -12.30 13.09
CA SER A 15 -11.35 -12.12 14.51
C SER A 15 -12.78 -11.61 14.73
N ARG A 16 -13.46 -12.13 15.74
CA ARG A 16 -14.75 -11.60 16.21
C ARG A 16 -14.59 -10.52 17.29
N ALA A 17 -13.38 -10.35 17.82
CA ALA A 17 -13.15 -9.34 18.83
C ALA A 17 -13.16 -7.95 18.18
N PRO A 18 -13.81 -6.96 18.81
CA PRO A 18 -13.84 -5.60 18.30
C PRO A 18 -12.42 -5.03 18.23
N ASP A 19 -12.17 -4.23 17.20
CA ASP A 19 -10.92 -3.48 17.01
C ASP A 19 -9.64 -4.33 16.91
N VAL A 20 -9.77 -5.61 16.53
CA VAL A 20 -8.62 -6.46 16.18
C VAL A 20 -8.19 -6.21 14.74
N GLN A 21 -6.92 -5.90 14.57
CA GLN A 21 -6.33 -5.57 13.28
C GLN A 21 -5.58 -6.77 12.73
N ASP A 22 -5.75 -7.04 11.43
CA ASP A 22 -4.95 -8.03 10.71
C ASP A 22 -3.93 -7.26 9.87
N ILE A 23 -2.80 -6.89 10.48
CA ILE A 23 -1.76 -6.09 9.84
C ILE A 23 -1.00 -6.96 8.86
N PHE A 24 -1.12 -6.67 7.56
CA PHE A 24 -0.28 -7.28 6.55
C PHE A 24 1.10 -6.65 6.62
N ILE A 25 2.13 -7.47 6.50
CA ILE A 25 3.53 -7.05 6.41
C ILE A 25 4.14 -7.87 5.28
N TYR A 26 4.70 -7.21 4.26
CA TYR A 26 5.33 -7.94 3.15
C TYR A 26 6.53 -7.20 2.58
N LEU A 27 7.46 -7.97 2.03
CA LEU A 27 8.62 -7.41 1.35
C LEU A 27 8.21 -6.82 0.01
N ARG A 28 8.76 -5.64 -0.29
CA ARG A 28 8.52 -5.02 -1.58
C ARG A 28 9.29 -5.76 -2.68
N PRO A 29 8.75 -5.87 -3.90
CA PRO A 29 9.47 -6.43 -5.05
C PRO A 29 10.91 -5.91 -5.20
N GLU A 30 11.11 -4.62 -4.91
CA GLU A 30 12.38 -3.92 -5.06
C GLU A 30 13.45 -4.33 -4.04
N SER A 31 13.04 -5.04 -3.00
CA SER A 31 13.87 -5.44 -1.85
C SER A 31 14.21 -6.92 -1.87
N ASN A 32 13.90 -7.62 -2.97
CA ASN A 32 14.17 -9.03 -3.14
C ASN A 32 15.67 -9.32 -2.93
N GLY A 33 15.99 -10.28 -2.07
CA GLY A 33 17.36 -10.63 -1.66
C GLY A 33 17.83 -9.99 -0.35
N VAL A 34 17.11 -9.02 0.21
CA VAL A 34 17.37 -8.54 1.58
C VAL A 34 16.77 -9.54 2.57
N ARG A 35 17.58 -10.03 3.52
CA ARG A 35 17.17 -11.01 4.53
C ARG A 35 16.44 -10.35 5.70
N VAL A 36 15.16 -10.04 5.51
CA VAL A 36 14.36 -9.22 6.45
C VAL A 36 13.54 -10.07 7.42
N GLU A 37 13.25 -11.32 7.06
CA GLU A 37 12.32 -12.19 7.78
C GLU A 37 12.81 -12.45 9.21
N GLY A 38 14.09 -12.76 9.39
CA GLY A 38 14.71 -12.99 10.70
C GLY A 38 14.63 -11.75 11.61
N PRO A 39 15.13 -10.58 11.18
CA PRO A 39 14.97 -9.31 11.88
C PRO A 39 13.53 -8.99 12.25
N LEU A 40 12.59 -9.10 11.30
CA LEU A 40 11.16 -8.83 11.52
C LEU A 40 10.56 -9.75 12.59
N LEU A 41 10.77 -11.06 12.47
CA LEU A 41 10.27 -12.04 13.44
C LEU A 41 10.88 -11.83 14.83
N LYS A 42 12.18 -11.46 14.89
CA LYS A 42 12.86 -11.08 16.13
C LYS A 42 12.22 -9.84 16.76
N SER A 43 11.99 -8.78 15.98
CA SER A 43 11.38 -7.55 16.48
C SER A 43 9.96 -7.77 16.98
N ILE A 44 9.15 -8.59 16.31
CA ILE A 44 7.80 -8.96 16.77
C ILE A 44 7.87 -9.75 18.09
N ARG A 45 8.80 -10.71 18.20
CA ARG A 45 8.96 -11.56 19.40
C ARG A 45 9.49 -10.78 20.60
N ASP A 46 10.45 -9.89 20.37
CA ASP A 46 11.16 -9.15 21.42
C ASP A 46 10.39 -7.87 21.82
N TYR A 47 9.31 -7.51 21.12
CA TYR A 47 8.47 -6.37 21.47
C TYR A 47 7.77 -6.62 22.83
N PRO A 48 7.84 -5.67 23.78
CA PRO A 48 7.29 -5.84 25.13
C PRO A 48 5.76 -5.64 25.16
N ALA A 49 5.04 -6.39 24.33
CA ALA A 49 3.59 -6.39 24.28
C ALA A 49 2.98 -7.19 25.45
N PRO A 50 1.75 -6.86 25.89
CA PRO A 50 0.98 -7.76 26.73
C PRO A 50 0.87 -9.15 26.11
N LYS A 51 0.86 -10.20 26.96
CA LYS A 51 0.71 -11.58 26.49
C LYS A 51 -0.53 -11.72 25.59
N ASP A 52 -0.40 -12.46 24.50
CA ASP A 52 -1.47 -12.73 23.52
C ASP A 52 -1.96 -11.52 22.70
N SER A 53 -1.37 -10.33 22.86
CA SER A 53 -1.77 -9.13 22.10
C SER A 53 -1.29 -9.12 20.63
N LEU A 54 -0.32 -9.96 20.30
CA LEU A 54 0.27 -10.09 18.97
C LEU A 54 0.33 -11.58 18.57
N LYS A 55 -0.18 -11.92 17.39
CA LYS A 55 -0.15 -13.30 16.87
C LYS A 55 0.14 -13.29 15.37
N ILE A 56 1.16 -14.03 14.95
CA ILE A 56 1.35 -14.33 13.54
C ILE A 56 0.30 -15.36 13.15
N ILE A 57 -0.63 -14.96 12.30
CA ILE A 57 -1.76 -15.79 11.88
C ILE A 57 -1.74 -16.15 10.41
N TYR A 58 -0.82 -15.61 9.64
CA TYR A 58 -0.56 -16.04 8.28
C TYR A 58 0.90 -15.80 7.95
N MET A 59 1.49 -16.72 7.20
CA MET A 59 2.84 -16.59 6.71
C MET A 59 2.95 -17.35 5.40
N ALA A 60 3.37 -16.66 4.35
CA ALA A 60 3.49 -17.25 3.03
C ALA A 60 4.70 -16.69 2.27
N ASN A 61 5.25 -17.50 1.38
CA ASN A 61 6.15 -17.05 0.33
C ASN A 61 5.42 -17.15 -1.01
N ILE A 62 5.26 -16.02 -1.71
CA ILE A 62 4.53 -15.95 -2.98
C ILE A 62 5.56 -15.80 -4.11
N PRO A 63 5.66 -16.78 -5.03
CA PRO A 63 6.68 -16.75 -6.07
C PRO A 63 6.36 -15.75 -7.18
N GLY A 64 7.40 -15.19 -7.80
CA GLY A 64 7.29 -14.17 -8.85
C GLY A 64 6.45 -14.60 -10.05
N SER A 65 6.59 -15.85 -10.46
CA SER A 65 5.78 -16.40 -11.56
C SER A 65 4.28 -16.41 -11.24
N PHE A 66 3.90 -16.59 -9.97
CA PHE A 66 2.51 -16.48 -9.51
C PHE A 66 2.04 -15.02 -9.50
N LEU A 67 2.86 -14.11 -8.95
CA LEU A 67 2.59 -12.66 -8.94
C LEU A 67 2.31 -12.12 -10.33
N ILE A 68 3.10 -12.51 -11.34
CA ILE A 68 2.92 -12.10 -12.74
C ILE A 68 1.65 -12.69 -13.33
N LYS A 69 1.46 -14.03 -13.21
CA LYS A 69 0.30 -14.71 -13.81
C LYS A 69 -1.02 -14.13 -13.32
N HIS A 70 -1.08 -13.77 -12.04
CA HIS A 70 -2.27 -13.23 -11.38
C HIS A 70 -2.30 -11.70 -11.34
N ARG A 71 -1.31 -11.02 -11.96
CA ARG A 71 -1.23 -9.55 -12.05
C ARG A 71 -1.29 -8.85 -10.68
N ILE A 72 -0.79 -9.49 -9.63
CA ILE A 72 -1.03 -9.08 -8.23
C ILE A 72 -0.49 -7.67 -7.98
N ILE A 73 0.75 -7.38 -8.38
CA ILE A 73 1.37 -6.06 -8.17
C ILE A 73 0.64 -4.97 -8.96
N GLU A 74 0.17 -5.29 -10.16
CA GLU A 74 -0.52 -4.35 -11.06
C GLU A 74 -1.91 -4.02 -10.53
N GLU A 75 -2.69 -5.01 -10.11
CA GLU A 75 -4.03 -4.83 -9.54
C GLU A 75 -3.95 -4.14 -8.18
N HIS A 76 -2.99 -4.52 -7.33
CA HIS A 76 -2.76 -3.88 -6.03
C HIS A 76 -2.36 -2.40 -6.15
N ASN A 77 -1.68 -2.02 -7.24
CA ASN A 77 -1.32 -0.63 -7.53
C ASN A 77 -2.18 0.00 -8.63
N SER A 78 -3.35 -0.56 -8.93
CA SER A 78 -4.15 -0.23 -10.13
C SER A 78 -4.45 1.27 -10.28
N LEU A 79 -4.80 1.96 -9.18
CA LEU A 79 -4.98 3.41 -9.20
C LEU A 79 -3.72 4.14 -9.65
N LYS A 80 -2.57 3.82 -9.06
CA LYS A 80 -1.30 4.45 -9.41
C LYS A 80 -0.89 4.12 -10.84
N VAL A 81 -1.14 2.89 -11.30
CA VAL A 81 -0.90 2.46 -12.69
C VAL A 81 -1.77 3.28 -13.65
N ARG A 82 -3.06 3.48 -13.36
CA ARG A 82 -3.93 4.35 -14.17
C ARG A 82 -3.36 5.77 -14.28
N PHE A 83 -2.95 6.38 -13.18
CA PHE A 83 -2.31 7.71 -13.18
C PHE A 83 -0.93 7.73 -13.89
N ALA A 84 -0.15 6.66 -13.79
CA ALA A 84 1.12 6.52 -14.50
C ALA A 84 0.94 6.41 -16.02
N VAL A 85 -0.21 5.89 -16.49
CA VAL A 85 -0.55 5.77 -17.91
C VAL A 85 -1.20 7.05 -18.45
N HIS A 86 -2.19 7.59 -17.73
CA HIS A 86 -3.05 8.67 -18.23
C HIS A 86 -2.64 10.07 -17.74
N GLY A 87 -1.72 10.17 -16.77
CA GLY A 87 -1.19 11.44 -16.29
C GLY A 87 -2.28 12.44 -15.89
N ARG A 88 -2.28 13.61 -16.55
CA ARG A 88 -3.19 14.73 -16.26
C ARG A 88 -4.67 14.41 -16.41
N ASP A 89 -5.03 13.43 -17.24
CA ASP A 89 -6.42 13.21 -17.64
C ASP A 89 -7.29 12.68 -16.49
N LEU A 90 -6.66 12.08 -15.47
CA LEU A 90 -7.34 11.54 -14.29
C LEU A 90 -7.43 12.52 -13.12
N PHE A 91 -6.85 13.72 -13.24
CA PHE A 91 -6.92 14.71 -12.17
C PHE A 91 -8.34 15.27 -12.04
N THR A 92 -8.92 15.10 -10.85
CA THR A 92 -10.17 15.75 -10.43
C THR A 92 -10.00 17.26 -10.30
N SER A 93 -11.10 18.02 -10.24
CA SER A 93 -11.03 19.47 -9.99
C SER A 93 -10.40 19.82 -8.65
N ALA A 94 -10.50 18.96 -7.63
CA ALA A 94 -9.81 19.16 -6.36
C ALA A 94 -8.29 18.95 -6.50
N MET A 95 -7.88 17.90 -7.20
CA MET A 95 -6.46 17.63 -7.47
C MET A 95 -5.80 18.75 -8.29
N ARG A 96 -6.50 19.29 -9.29
CA ARG A 96 -6.01 20.39 -10.12
C ARG A 96 -5.74 21.64 -9.28
N ARG A 97 -6.69 22.05 -8.44
CA ARG A 97 -6.53 23.21 -7.55
C ARG A 97 -5.35 23.02 -6.60
N ALA A 98 -5.26 21.87 -5.96
CA ALA A 98 -4.16 21.58 -5.04
C ALA A 98 -2.79 21.54 -5.75
N PHE A 99 -2.74 21.07 -7.01
CA PHE A 99 -1.55 21.16 -7.84
C PHE A 99 -1.16 22.63 -8.13
N GLU A 100 -2.13 23.46 -8.54
CA GLU A 100 -1.92 24.88 -8.82
C GLU A 100 -1.45 25.64 -7.59
N ASP A 101 -2.07 25.38 -6.44
CA ASP A 101 -1.71 25.96 -5.15
C ASP A 101 -0.30 25.53 -4.71
N TYR A 102 0.11 24.29 -5.00
CA TYR A 102 1.43 23.81 -4.59
C TYR A 102 2.54 24.35 -5.51
N PHE A 103 2.39 24.20 -6.83
CA PHE A 103 3.44 24.56 -7.79
C PHE A 103 3.37 26.02 -8.25
N GLN A 104 2.31 26.75 -7.90
CA GLN A 104 2.06 28.13 -8.32
C GLN A 104 2.06 28.28 -9.86
N ILE A 105 1.52 27.28 -10.55
CA ILE A 105 1.45 27.19 -12.03
C ILE A 105 0.03 26.74 -12.40
N PRO A 106 -0.65 27.42 -13.35
CA PRO A 106 -1.94 26.98 -13.85
C PRO A 106 -1.90 25.55 -14.41
N PHE A 107 -2.86 24.71 -14.03
CA PHE A 107 -2.94 23.31 -14.45
C PHE A 107 -3.11 23.19 -15.98
N SER A 108 -3.74 24.19 -16.61
CA SER A 108 -3.88 24.28 -18.06
C SER A 108 -2.55 24.47 -18.77
N GLU A 109 -1.57 25.12 -18.14
CA GLU A 109 -0.26 25.46 -18.72
C GLU A 109 0.83 24.44 -18.41
N ALA A 110 0.63 23.61 -17.38
CA ALA A 110 1.58 22.58 -16.97
C ALA A 110 1.58 21.37 -17.90
N ASP A 111 2.78 20.94 -18.33
CA ASP A 111 3.00 19.68 -19.07
C ASP A 111 3.07 18.50 -18.07
N ILE A 112 1.89 18.02 -17.67
CA ILE A 112 1.72 16.94 -16.70
C ILE A 112 1.51 15.62 -17.45
N ILE A 113 2.45 14.70 -17.31
CA ILE A 113 2.48 13.43 -18.02
C ILE A 113 2.58 12.24 -17.06
N GLY A 114 2.11 11.09 -17.52
CA GLY A 114 2.33 9.82 -16.84
C GLY A 114 3.79 9.36 -16.95
N SER A 115 4.25 8.56 -15.99
CA SER A 115 5.64 8.08 -15.95
C SER A 115 6.04 7.22 -17.15
N PHE A 116 5.10 6.47 -17.77
CA PHE A 116 5.40 5.72 -19.00
C PHE A 116 5.69 6.63 -20.20
N GLU A 117 5.04 7.78 -20.28
CA GLU A 117 5.32 8.79 -21.30
C GLU A 117 6.65 9.50 -21.02
N ALA A 118 6.93 9.80 -19.74
CA ALA A 118 8.18 10.43 -19.33
C ALA A 118 9.41 9.62 -19.75
N LEU A 119 9.38 8.29 -19.62
CA LEU A 119 10.47 7.41 -20.09
C LEU A 119 10.79 7.64 -21.57
N LYS A 120 9.76 7.75 -22.42
CA LYS A 120 9.92 7.97 -23.85
C LYS A 120 10.43 9.38 -24.14
N ARG A 121 9.84 10.42 -23.53
CA ARG A 121 10.21 11.82 -23.79
C ARG A 121 11.62 12.16 -23.29
N LEU A 122 12.04 11.57 -22.17
CA LEU A 122 13.36 11.81 -21.58
C LEU A 122 14.43 10.84 -22.09
N ASN A 123 14.04 9.79 -22.82
CA ASN A 123 14.91 8.66 -23.19
C ASN A 123 15.59 8.04 -21.95
N TYR A 124 14.80 7.81 -20.91
CA TYR A 124 15.25 7.23 -19.63
C TYR A 124 14.82 5.77 -19.54
N THR A 125 15.66 4.98 -18.87
CA THR A 125 15.32 3.65 -18.36
C THR A 125 14.44 3.74 -17.10
N TYR A 126 13.85 2.62 -16.70
CA TYR A 126 13.04 2.53 -15.49
C TYR A 126 13.82 2.95 -14.23
N GLU A 127 15.09 2.52 -14.13
CA GLU A 127 15.95 2.87 -12.98
C GLU A 127 16.36 4.34 -12.98
N GLU A 128 16.69 4.92 -14.14
CA GLU A 128 17.04 6.34 -14.25
C GLU A 128 15.88 7.24 -13.81
N LEU A 129 14.65 6.92 -14.22
CA LEU A 129 13.48 7.67 -13.78
C LEU A 129 13.19 7.48 -12.29
N PHE A 130 13.34 6.26 -11.76
CA PHE A 130 13.16 5.98 -10.34
C PHE A 130 14.16 6.75 -9.46
N HIS A 131 15.42 6.79 -9.87
CA HIS A 131 16.52 7.45 -9.16
C HIS A 131 16.60 8.96 -9.44
N LEU A 132 15.60 9.54 -10.10
CA LEU A 132 15.54 10.98 -10.31
C LEU A 132 15.34 11.71 -8.97
N TRP A 133 16.43 12.17 -8.37
CA TRP A 133 16.41 12.93 -7.12
C TRP A 133 16.03 14.38 -7.36
N LEU A 134 15.04 14.84 -6.61
CA LEU A 134 14.52 16.20 -6.68
C LEU A 134 14.50 16.81 -5.28
N ARG A 135 14.44 18.14 -5.23
CA ARG A 135 14.26 18.87 -3.97
C ARG A 135 12.82 18.68 -3.51
N GLU A 136 12.58 18.83 -2.21
CA GLU A 136 11.25 18.65 -1.61
C GLU A 136 10.17 19.52 -2.28
N LYS A 137 10.50 20.77 -2.61
CA LYS A 137 9.60 21.69 -3.34
C LYS A 137 9.17 21.23 -4.73
N ASP A 138 9.88 20.26 -5.29
CA ASP A 138 9.63 19.68 -6.61
C ASP A 138 8.88 18.33 -6.49
N LEU A 139 8.43 17.97 -5.28
CA LEU A 139 7.72 16.75 -4.95
C LEU A 139 6.36 17.08 -4.32
N PHE A 140 5.29 16.74 -5.02
CA PHE A 140 3.92 16.94 -4.54
C PHE A 140 3.21 15.60 -4.38
N ASN A 141 2.54 15.39 -3.25
CA ASN A 141 1.75 14.19 -2.99
C ASN A 141 0.28 14.56 -2.84
N ILE A 142 -0.59 13.93 -3.62
CA ILE A 142 -2.03 14.16 -3.55
C ILE A 142 -2.82 12.88 -3.77
N HIS A 143 -3.73 12.57 -2.84
CA HIS A 143 -4.63 11.42 -2.92
C HIS A 143 -3.93 10.08 -3.25
N GLY A 144 -2.72 9.89 -2.72
CA GLY A 144 -1.90 8.69 -2.94
C GLY A 144 -1.10 8.68 -4.25
N GLN A 145 -1.15 9.77 -5.02
CA GLN A 145 -0.35 9.98 -6.23
C GLN A 145 0.84 10.89 -5.93
N THR A 146 1.97 10.62 -6.56
CA THR A 146 3.18 11.43 -6.44
C THR A 146 3.42 12.17 -7.76
N VAL A 147 3.70 13.47 -7.69
CA VAL A 147 4.03 14.30 -8.84
C VAL A 147 5.42 14.89 -8.65
N LYS A 148 6.32 14.60 -9.59
CA LYS A 148 7.70 15.10 -9.64
C LYS A 148 7.81 16.22 -10.65
N ARG A 149 8.25 17.42 -10.25
CA ARG A 149 8.62 18.49 -11.18
C ARG A 149 10.06 18.30 -11.63
N PHE A 150 10.28 18.07 -12.93
CA PHE A 150 11.62 17.97 -13.50
C PHE A 150 11.72 18.86 -14.73
N LYS A 151 12.57 19.89 -14.66
CA LYS A 151 12.63 20.96 -15.68
C LYS A 151 11.23 21.56 -15.85
N ASP A 152 10.68 21.50 -17.06
CA ASP A 152 9.39 22.08 -17.44
C ASP A 152 8.25 21.05 -17.46
N ILE A 153 8.51 19.81 -17.06
CA ILE A 153 7.50 18.72 -17.04
C ILE A 153 7.18 18.27 -15.61
N PHE A 154 5.97 17.73 -15.44
CA PHE A 154 5.49 17.15 -14.20
C PHE A 154 5.16 15.68 -14.41
N ILE A 155 5.85 14.80 -13.69
CA ILE A 155 5.81 13.36 -13.91
C ILE A 155 4.99 12.72 -12.79
N VAL A 156 3.88 12.08 -13.15
CA VAL A 156 2.99 11.40 -12.21
C VAL A 156 3.45 9.96 -12.00
N ASN A 157 3.58 9.54 -10.73
CA ASN A 157 3.91 8.19 -10.28
C ASN A 157 5.16 7.62 -10.99
N TYR A 158 6.25 8.38 -10.89
CA TYR A 158 7.56 8.08 -11.49
C TYR A 158 8.11 6.68 -11.12
N ASP A 159 7.67 6.12 -10.00
CA ASP A 159 8.10 4.86 -9.42
C ASP A 159 7.45 3.62 -10.04
N ILE A 160 6.24 3.77 -10.59
CA ILE A 160 5.45 2.64 -11.09
C ILE A 160 6.15 1.81 -12.18
N PRO A 161 6.83 2.39 -13.18
CA PRO A 161 7.50 1.59 -14.19
C PRO A 161 8.59 0.70 -13.61
N ALA A 162 9.37 1.19 -12.64
CA ALA A 162 10.41 0.41 -11.98
C ALA A 162 9.82 -0.68 -11.08
N LEU A 163 8.75 -0.37 -10.34
CA LEU A 163 8.01 -1.35 -9.53
C LEU A 163 7.52 -2.53 -10.40
N LEU A 164 6.85 -2.24 -11.52
CA LEU A 164 6.35 -3.27 -12.43
C LEU A 164 7.48 -4.04 -13.11
N HIS A 165 8.59 -3.38 -13.47
CA HIS A 165 9.75 -4.05 -14.07
C HIS A 165 10.45 -5.01 -13.08
N LYS A 166 10.52 -4.64 -11.80
CA LYS A 166 11.10 -5.46 -10.74
C LYS A 166 10.19 -6.64 -10.34
N ASN A 167 8.92 -6.63 -10.71
CA ASN A 167 8.04 -7.79 -10.58
C ASN A 167 8.34 -8.80 -11.71
N ASN A 168 9.26 -9.73 -11.47
CA ASN A 168 9.65 -10.75 -12.44
C ASN A 168 9.68 -12.15 -11.80
N ASN A 169 9.98 -13.19 -12.59
CA ASN A 169 9.94 -14.58 -12.13
C ASN A 169 10.92 -14.91 -10.98
N GLN A 170 11.91 -14.05 -10.72
CA GLN A 170 12.87 -14.21 -9.63
C GLN A 170 12.43 -13.49 -8.35
N THR A 171 11.36 -12.69 -8.42
CA THR A 171 10.88 -11.85 -7.32
C THR A 171 9.93 -12.62 -6.43
N ASN A 172 10.40 -13.02 -5.25
CA ASN A 172 9.57 -13.68 -4.26
C ASN A 172 9.14 -12.68 -3.20
N ILE A 173 7.86 -12.73 -2.80
CA ILE A 173 7.33 -11.87 -1.75
C ILE A 173 6.99 -12.72 -0.54
N PHE A 174 7.70 -12.47 0.54
CA PHE A 174 7.35 -12.98 1.85
C PHE A 174 6.28 -12.09 2.50
N VAL A 175 5.20 -12.71 2.97
CA VAL A 175 4.02 -12.05 3.54
C VAL A 175 3.75 -12.63 4.93
N ILE A 176 3.50 -11.75 5.90
CA ILE A 176 3.00 -12.05 7.24
C ILE A 176 1.67 -11.33 7.44
N ILE A 177 0.70 -11.97 8.10
CA ILE A 177 -0.40 -11.26 8.77
C ILE A 177 -0.19 -11.35 10.27
N LEU A 178 0.02 -10.20 10.88
CA LEU A 178 0.12 -10.02 12.32
C LEU A 178 -1.23 -9.57 12.86
N ARG A 179 -1.92 -10.48 13.53
CA ARG A 179 -3.13 -10.15 14.29
C ARG A 179 -2.74 -9.39 15.54
N SER A 180 -3.17 -8.13 15.62
CA SER A 180 -2.84 -7.20 16.68
C SER A 180 -4.10 -6.75 17.41
N PHE A 181 -4.04 -6.84 18.74
CA PHE A 181 -5.02 -6.24 19.67
C PHE A 181 -4.52 -4.89 20.20
N LEU A 182 -3.44 -4.37 19.63
CA LEU A 182 -2.83 -3.10 20.01
C LEU A 182 -3.33 -1.98 19.09
N PRO A 183 -3.30 -0.71 19.55
CA PRO A 183 -3.54 0.43 18.67
C PRO A 183 -2.44 0.56 17.61
N TYR A 184 -2.75 1.27 16.52
CA TYR A 184 -1.81 1.50 15.42
C TYR A 184 -0.47 2.10 15.86
N SER A 185 -0.48 3.00 16.84
CA SER A 185 0.74 3.60 17.41
C SER A 185 1.73 2.56 17.96
N GLU A 186 1.25 1.45 18.51
CA GLU A 186 2.11 0.35 18.97
C GLU A 186 2.59 -0.50 17.79
N ASN A 187 1.74 -0.73 16.78
CA ASN A 187 2.16 -1.41 15.55
C ASN A 187 3.28 -0.64 14.83
N HIS A 188 3.21 0.70 14.81
CA HIS A 188 4.29 1.56 14.29
C HIS A 188 5.60 1.36 15.04
N LYS A 189 5.57 1.28 16.38
CA LYS A 189 6.77 1.03 17.20
C LYS A 189 7.42 -0.33 16.89
N ILE A 190 6.63 -1.37 16.59
CA ILE A 190 7.18 -2.67 16.15
C ILE A 190 7.91 -2.52 14.81
N MET A 191 7.35 -1.74 13.89
CA MET A 191 7.97 -1.46 12.59
C MET A 191 9.23 -0.62 12.76
N ASP A 192 9.23 0.41 13.61
CA ASP A 192 10.42 1.22 13.91
C ASP A 192 11.54 0.37 14.53
N LEU A 193 11.19 -0.55 15.45
CA LEU A 193 12.13 -1.52 16.00
C LEU A 193 12.71 -2.45 14.93
N THR A 194 11.88 -2.86 13.96
CA THR A 194 12.33 -3.65 12.81
C THR A 194 13.31 -2.86 11.95
N GLY A 195 13.00 -1.60 11.65
CA GLY A 195 13.88 -0.69 10.91
C GLY A 195 15.22 -0.51 11.60
N LYS A 196 15.21 -0.24 12.91
CA LYS A 196 16.43 -0.14 13.73
C LYS A 196 17.24 -1.44 13.68
N THR A 197 16.58 -2.59 13.84
CA THR A 197 17.23 -3.91 13.82
C THR A 197 17.88 -4.21 12.46
N LEU A 198 17.25 -3.80 11.36
CA LEU A 198 17.82 -3.94 10.00
C LEU A 198 19.03 -3.02 9.82
N SER A 199 18.95 -1.77 10.32
CA SER A 199 20.08 -0.84 10.26
C SER A 199 21.28 -1.31 11.07
N GLU A 200 21.05 -1.84 12.28
CA GLU A 200 22.11 -2.42 13.13
C GLU A 200 22.80 -3.64 12.48
N GLN A 201 22.10 -4.35 11.58
CA GLN A 201 22.64 -5.49 10.83
C GLN A 201 23.25 -5.09 9.48
N GLY A 202 23.28 -3.81 9.14
CA GLY A 202 23.78 -3.31 7.85
C GLY A 202 22.88 -3.67 6.66
N LEU A 203 21.61 -4.04 6.90
CA LEU A 203 20.64 -4.41 5.87
C LEU A 203 19.80 -3.21 5.39
N LEU A 204 19.80 -2.12 6.16
CA LEU A 204 19.16 -0.85 5.83
C LEU A 204 20.16 0.28 6.14
N ALA A 205 20.36 1.21 5.20
CA ALA A 205 21.19 2.39 5.50
C ALA A 205 20.46 3.29 6.49
N GLU A 206 21.18 3.91 7.43
CA GLU A 206 20.61 4.68 8.56
C GLU A 206 19.63 5.79 8.15
N HIS A 207 19.84 6.38 6.97
CA HIS A 207 18.99 7.45 6.43
C HIS A 207 17.86 6.95 5.53
N MET A 208 17.81 5.66 5.20
CA MET A 208 16.78 5.11 4.33
C MET A 208 15.55 4.69 5.16
N PRO A 209 14.33 5.07 4.72
CA PRO A 209 13.13 4.68 5.43
C PRO A 209 12.84 3.18 5.24
N LEU A 210 12.34 2.52 6.29
CA LEU A 210 11.97 1.10 6.26
C LEU A 210 10.98 0.76 5.12
N SER A 211 10.16 1.73 4.73
CA SER A 211 9.23 1.61 3.61
C SER A 211 9.89 1.25 2.26
N TYR A 212 11.21 1.38 2.12
CA TYR A 212 11.92 0.94 0.91
C TYR A 212 12.19 -0.57 0.89
N ILE A 213 12.04 -1.23 2.04
CA ILE A 213 12.29 -2.66 2.22
C ILE A 213 10.97 -3.44 2.35
N LEU A 214 10.08 -2.95 3.21
CA LEU A 214 8.82 -3.62 3.49
C LEU A 214 7.65 -2.66 3.47
N HIS A 215 6.48 -3.21 3.24
CA HIS A 215 5.19 -2.57 3.45
C HIS A 215 4.53 -3.14 4.69
N TYR A 216 3.70 -2.34 5.35
CA TYR A 216 2.69 -2.84 6.28
C TYR A 216 1.41 -2.01 6.19
N SER A 217 0.26 -2.64 6.42
CA SER A 217 -1.04 -1.94 6.41
C SER A 217 -1.10 -0.90 7.53
N LYS A 218 -1.46 0.34 7.19
CA LYS A 218 -1.58 1.47 8.12
C LYS A 218 -3.03 1.81 8.46
N GLY A 219 -4.00 1.21 7.78
CA GLY A 219 -5.43 1.44 8.05
C GLY A 219 -6.31 0.24 7.73
N PRO A 220 -7.57 0.22 8.21
CA PRO A 220 -8.48 -0.91 8.00
C PRO A 220 -8.79 -1.20 6.53
N PHE A 221 -9.01 -0.18 5.70
CA PHE A 221 -9.23 -0.40 4.25
C PHE A 221 -7.97 -0.86 3.53
N GLU A 222 -6.78 -0.44 3.97
CA GLU A 222 -5.52 -0.95 3.42
C GLU A 222 -5.33 -2.44 3.74
N GLN A 223 -5.79 -2.93 4.91
CA GLN A 223 -5.80 -4.38 5.21
C GLN A 223 -6.67 -5.17 4.20
N ILE A 224 -7.77 -4.57 3.71
CA ILE A 224 -8.60 -5.21 2.67
C ILE A 224 -7.84 -5.25 1.34
N LEU A 225 -7.21 -4.14 0.94
CA LEU A 225 -6.40 -4.07 -0.29
C LEU A 225 -5.21 -5.06 -0.24
N ASP A 226 -4.51 -5.13 0.88
CA ASP A 226 -3.40 -6.06 1.08
C ASP A 226 -3.89 -7.52 1.08
N GLY A 227 -5.02 -7.80 1.74
CA GLY A 227 -5.64 -9.12 1.74
C GLY A 227 -6.13 -9.58 0.36
N LEU A 228 -6.67 -8.66 -0.44
CA LEU A 228 -7.01 -8.89 -1.85
C LEU A 228 -5.77 -9.28 -2.67
N GLY A 229 -4.59 -8.74 -2.35
CA GLY A 229 -3.36 -9.05 -3.09
C GLY A 229 -2.67 -10.34 -2.62
N TYR A 230 -2.61 -10.58 -1.31
CA TYR A 230 -1.57 -11.42 -0.72
C TYR A 230 -2.07 -12.56 0.20
N ALA A 231 -3.37 -12.65 0.49
CA ALA A 231 -3.93 -13.74 1.30
C ALA A 231 -4.45 -14.89 0.41
N TYR A 232 -3.75 -16.04 0.42
CA TYR A 232 -4.10 -17.23 -0.36
C TYR A 232 -4.27 -18.47 0.52
N THR A 233 -5.12 -19.39 0.08
CA THR A 233 -5.24 -20.74 0.64
C THR A 233 -4.19 -21.67 0.03
N ARG A 234 -4.05 -22.88 0.60
CA ARG A 234 -3.13 -23.90 0.07
C ARG A 234 -3.53 -24.40 -1.32
N GLU A 235 -4.80 -24.22 -1.69
CA GLU A 235 -5.38 -24.60 -2.98
C GLU A 235 -5.34 -23.47 -4.02
N GLU A 236 -4.47 -22.47 -3.83
CA GLU A 236 -4.25 -21.35 -4.77
C GLU A 236 -5.46 -20.45 -4.97
N LYS A 237 -6.45 -20.52 -4.07
CA LYS A 237 -7.59 -19.63 -4.07
C LYS A 237 -7.27 -18.44 -3.19
N HIS A 238 -7.74 -17.26 -3.59
CA HIS A 238 -7.79 -16.16 -2.64
C HIS A 238 -8.55 -16.61 -1.40
N SER A 239 -7.99 -16.32 -0.23
CA SER A 239 -8.76 -16.40 1.01
C SER A 239 -10.03 -15.59 0.82
N ALA A 240 -11.18 -16.17 1.16
CA ALA A 240 -12.46 -15.49 0.94
C ALA A 240 -12.41 -14.11 1.59
N LEU A 241 -12.84 -13.05 0.92
CA LEU A 241 -12.71 -11.68 1.46
C LEU A 241 -13.47 -11.50 2.78
N SER A 242 -14.58 -12.22 2.92
CA SER A 242 -15.32 -12.35 4.18
C SER A 242 -14.52 -12.96 5.32
N SER A 243 -13.31 -13.47 5.05
CA SER A 243 -12.40 -13.97 6.08
C SER A 243 -11.52 -12.87 6.67
N LEU A 244 -11.36 -11.70 6.05
CA LEU A 244 -10.59 -10.59 6.61
C LEU A 244 -11.39 -9.89 7.72
N SER A 245 -10.76 -9.61 8.86
CA SER A 245 -11.46 -9.08 10.05
C SER A 245 -12.24 -7.79 9.78
N PHE A 246 -11.64 -6.79 9.11
CA PHE A 246 -12.34 -5.54 8.81
C PHE A 246 -13.43 -5.71 7.74
N PHE A 247 -13.18 -6.55 6.73
CA PHE A 247 -14.18 -6.83 5.70
C PHE A 247 -15.42 -7.50 6.31
N ALA A 248 -15.21 -8.50 7.18
CA ALA A 248 -16.29 -9.14 7.94
C ALA A 248 -17.05 -8.13 8.81
N TYR A 249 -16.33 -7.23 9.49
CA TYR A 249 -16.94 -6.15 10.26
C TYR A 249 -17.86 -5.25 9.42
N LEU A 250 -17.43 -4.83 8.23
CA LEU A 250 -18.26 -4.01 7.33
C LEU A 250 -19.52 -4.76 6.88
N LEU A 251 -19.41 -6.05 6.54
CA LEU A 251 -20.56 -6.87 6.18
C LEU A 251 -21.55 -7.01 7.34
N GLU A 252 -21.06 -7.19 8.58
CA GLU A 252 -21.90 -7.24 9.78
C GLU A 252 -22.62 -5.91 10.06
N LYS A 253 -22.05 -4.79 9.61
CA LYS A 253 -22.68 -3.46 9.64
C LYS A 253 -23.69 -3.22 8.51
N GLY A 254 -23.84 -4.17 7.60
CA GLY A 254 -24.78 -4.09 6.49
C GLY A 254 -24.22 -3.43 5.24
N CYS A 255 -22.90 -3.18 5.17
CA CYS A 255 -22.27 -2.73 3.93
C CYS A 255 -22.39 -3.81 2.84
N ILE A 256 -22.62 -3.36 1.61
CA ILE A 256 -22.71 -4.24 0.43
C ILE A 256 -21.30 -4.59 -0.02
N ARG A 257 -21.07 -5.87 -0.34
CA ARG A 257 -19.76 -6.39 -0.75
C ARG A 257 -19.18 -5.60 -1.93
N GLU A 258 -19.98 -5.40 -2.97
CA GLU A 258 -19.58 -4.75 -4.22
C GLU A 258 -19.16 -3.30 -4.00
N ASP A 259 -19.86 -2.59 -3.11
CA ASP A 259 -19.57 -1.20 -2.74
C ASP A 259 -18.24 -1.07 -1.98
N ILE A 260 -17.95 -2.01 -1.07
CA ILE A 260 -16.63 -2.07 -0.39
C ILE A 260 -15.52 -2.27 -1.43
N LEU A 261 -15.71 -3.18 -2.39
CA LEU A 261 -14.69 -3.48 -3.40
C LEU A 261 -14.48 -2.33 -4.39
N ASP A 262 -15.57 -1.68 -4.82
CA ASP A 262 -15.48 -0.50 -5.66
C ASP A 262 -14.73 0.63 -4.95
N ALA A 263 -15.01 0.87 -3.68
CA ALA A 263 -14.30 1.86 -2.88
C ALA A 263 -12.81 1.57 -2.70
N ILE A 264 -12.40 0.29 -2.66
CA ILE A 264 -10.98 -0.10 -2.65
C ILE A 264 -10.33 0.15 -4.03
N GLN A 265 -11.04 -0.15 -5.12
CA GLN A 265 -10.52 0.02 -6.49
C GLN A 265 -10.51 1.50 -6.94
N ASN A 266 -11.44 2.30 -6.42
CA ASN A 266 -11.65 3.72 -6.74
C ASN A 266 -11.66 4.56 -5.45
N PRO A 267 -10.55 4.62 -4.69
CA PRO A 267 -10.55 5.18 -3.34
C PRO A 267 -10.59 6.71 -3.28
N ILE A 268 -10.52 7.43 -4.40
CA ILE A 268 -10.65 8.90 -4.40
C ILE A 268 -12.14 9.24 -4.44
N MET A 269 -12.67 9.70 -3.31
CA MET A 269 -14.10 9.92 -3.12
C MET A 269 -14.35 11.23 -2.37
N ASN A 270 -15.60 11.69 -2.40
CA ASN A 270 -16.06 12.82 -1.62
C ASN A 270 -16.61 12.34 -0.27
N PHE A 271 -16.24 13.04 0.80
CA PHE A 271 -16.68 12.73 2.15
C PHE A 271 -17.34 13.96 2.79
N SER A 272 -18.50 13.74 3.42
CA SER A 272 -19.13 14.74 4.28
C SER A 272 -18.35 14.86 5.58
N THR A 273 -17.92 16.07 5.91
CA THR A 273 -17.28 16.41 7.18
C THR A 273 -17.98 17.62 7.82
N GLU A 274 -17.66 17.92 9.08
CA GLU A 274 -18.16 19.12 9.76
C GLU A 274 -17.82 20.42 9.02
N SER A 275 -16.73 20.44 8.26
CA SER A 275 -16.28 21.60 7.47
C SER A 275 -16.81 21.62 6.03
N GLY A 276 -17.71 20.69 5.68
CA GLY A 276 -18.26 20.52 4.34
C GLY A 276 -17.73 19.28 3.61
N ILE A 277 -17.86 19.26 2.29
CA ILE A 277 -17.46 18.13 1.44
C ILE A 277 -15.97 18.24 1.11
N VAL A 278 -15.23 17.16 1.36
CA VAL A 278 -13.80 17.06 1.03
C VAL A 278 -13.53 15.85 0.14
N GLU A 279 -12.69 16.02 -0.88
CA GLU A 279 -12.17 14.90 -1.66
C GLU A 279 -10.95 14.31 -0.94
N LYS A 280 -10.96 12.99 -0.72
CA LYS A 280 -9.85 12.27 -0.08
C LYS A 280 -9.66 10.89 -0.71
N ASN A 281 -8.46 10.34 -0.55
CA ASN A 281 -8.21 8.93 -0.80
C ASN A 281 -8.61 8.14 0.46
N LEU A 282 -9.57 7.21 0.35
CA LEU A 282 -10.14 6.42 1.44
C LEU A 282 -9.08 5.69 2.26
N LEU A 283 -8.07 5.09 1.61
CA LEU A 283 -6.99 4.37 2.28
C LEU A 283 -6.20 5.30 3.21
N ASN A 284 -5.85 6.49 2.70
CA ASN A 284 -5.13 7.49 3.47
C ASN A 284 -6.03 8.15 4.53
N PHE A 285 -7.31 8.35 4.23
CA PHE A 285 -8.25 9.03 5.12
C PHE A 285 -8.64 8.18 6.33
N THR A 286 -8.59 6.85 6.16
CA THR A 286 -8.85 5.86 7.21
C THR A 286 -7.57 5.29 7.82
N ALA A 287 -6.40 5.83 7.47
CA ALA A 287 -5.14 5.47 8.10
C ALA A 287 -5.19 5.74 9.61
N GLU A 288 -4.61 4.82 10.39
CA GLU A 288 -4.52 4.85 11.85
C GLU A 288 -5.88 4.85 12.58
N LYS A 289 -6.99 4.65 11.86
CA LYS A 289 -8.33 4.59 12.44
C LYS A 289 -8.66 3.22 13.01
N SER A 290 -9.47 3.20 14.06
CA SER A 290 -10.19 2.00 14.50
C SER A 290 -11.19 1.54 13.43
N PHE A 291 -11.69 0.31 13.57
CA PHE A 291 -12.71 -0.21 12.65
C PHE A 291 -13.98 0.65 12.68
N LYS A 292 -14.38 1.09 13.87
CA LYS A 292 -15.56 1.95 14.05
C LYS A 292 -15.37 3.30 13.35
N GLU A 293 -14.24 3.96 13.55
CA GLU A 293 -13.96 5.26 12.93
C GLU A 293 -13.84 5.13 11.40
N ALA A 294 -13.16 4.10 10.90
CA ALA A 294 -13.03 3.86 9.46
C ALA A 294 -14.40 3.60 8.81
N TYR A 295 -15.28 2.83 9.48
CA TYR A 295 -16.66 2.62 9.04
C TYR A 295 -17.46 3.93 9.02
N GLN A 296 -17.37 4.76 10.06
CA GLN A 296 -18.06 6.04 10.12
C GLN A 296 -17.62 6.99 9.00
N LEU A 297 -16.33 7.02 8.69
CA LEU A 297 -15.81 7.79 7.55
C LEU A 297 -16.27 7.20 6.22
N PHE A 298 -16.29 5.87 6.09
CA PHE A 298 -16.79 5.24 4.89
C PHE A 298 -18.26 5.58 4.64
N GLU A 299 -19.10 5.57 5.67
CA GLU A 299 -20.53 5.94 5.58
C GLU A 299 -20.78 7.42 5.32
N SER A 300 -19.78 8.29 5.51
CA SER A 300 -19.89 9.71 5.15
C SER A 300 -19.59 9.99 3.67
N ARG A 301 -19.28 8.95 2.87
CA ARG A 301 -19.08 9.08 1.42
C ARG A 301 -20.35 9.58 0.72
N ILE A 302 -20.18 10.42 -0.29
CA ILE A 302 -21.26 10.99 -1.12
C ILE A 302 -21.03 10.63 -2.58
#